data_AF-A0A509EE10-F1
#
_entry.id   AF-A0A509EE10-F1
#
_cell.length_a   1.000
_cell.length_b   1.000
_cell.length_c   1.000
_cell.angle_alpha   90.00
_cell.angle_beta   90.00
_cell.angle_gamma   90.00
#
_symmetry.space_group_name_H-M   'P 1'
#
loop_
_entity.id
_entity.type
_entity.pdbx_description
1 polymer ?
#
loop_
_entity_poly.entity_id
_entity_poly.type
_entity_poly.pdbx_seq_one_letter_code
_entity_poly.pdbx_strand_id
1 'polypeptide(L)'
;MPARRLTPEQCEQIAALRETGMSYGRIARKFGCSESTVYWKCLALGAEPPSPQPLTARALGPAVAIRNGREIRRFTAEDDAKLLAMEAEGKRIADMARALGRQSNSVRARLMTLARHEARAEAA
;
A
#
# COMPACT_ATOMS: atom_id res chain seq x y z
N MET A 1 26.05 5.45 -4.08
CA MET A 1 25.22 6.54 -4.64
C MET A 1 24.11 6.85 -3.64
N PRO A 2 24.00 8.09 -3.10
CA PRO A 2 22.90 8.42 -2.20
C PRO A 2 21.57 8.23 -2.94
N ALA A 3 20.58 7.67 -2.25
CA ALA A 3 19.24 7.50 -2.83
C ALA A 3 18.68 8.89 -3.18
N ARG A 4 18.50 9.16 -4.49
CA ARG A 4 17.90 10.41 -4.97
C ARG A 4 16.48 10.47 -4.44
N ARG A 5 16.21 11.36 -3.49
CA ARG A 5 14.85 11.56 -2.97
C ARG A 5 14.00 12.16 -4.08
N LEU A 6 12.84 11.57 -4.33
CA LEU A 6 11.85 12.12 -5.24
C LEU A 6 11.29 13.42 -4.66
N THR A 7 11.17 14.46 -5.49
CA THR A 7 10.51 15.71 -5.10
C THR A 7 8.99 15.52 -5.02
N PRO A 8 8.24 16.42 -4.36
CA PRO A 8 6.78 16.41 -4.37
C PRO A 8 6.21 16.39 -5.80
N GLU A 9 6.75 17.21 -6.69
CA GLU A 9 6.31 17.32 -8.09
C GLU A 9 6.56 16.00 -8.84
N GLN A 10 7.69 15.33 -8.57
CA GLN A 10 7.95 14.00 -9.14
C GLN A 10 6.96 12.96 -8.61
N CYS A 11 6.52 13.06 -7.36
CA CYS A 11 5.50 12.16 -6.81
C CYS A 11 4.15 12.38 -7.50
N GLU A 12 3.76 13.63 -7.77
CA GLU A 12 2.55 13.96 -8.53
C GLU A 12 2.63 13.46 -9.98
N GLN A 13 3.77 13.66 -10.65
CA GLN A 13 3.97 13.13 -12.00
C GLN A 13 3.89 11.60 -12.04
N ILE A 14 4.41 10.92 -11.01
CA ILE A 14 4.28 9.46 -10.86
C ILE A 14 2.80 9.06 -10.74
N ALA A 15 2.01 9.77 -9.94
CA ALA A 15 0.58 9.51 -9.78
C ALA A 15 -0.18 9.72 -11.10
N ALA A 16 0.01 10.87 -11.76
CA ALA A 16 -0.62 11.15 -13.04
C ALA A 16 -0.29 10.10 -14.12
N LEU A 17 0.98 9.68 -14.20
CA LEU A 17 1.38 8.61 -15.12
C LEU A 17 0.72 7.27 -14.77
N ARG A 18 0.49 6.99 -13.49
CA ARG A 18 -0.22 5.79 -13.07
C ARG A 18 -1.68 5.81 -13.54
N GLU A 19 -2.34 6.95 -13.42
CA GLU A 19 -3.73 7.18 -13.83
C GLU A 19 -3.94 7.11 -15.35
N THR A 20 -2.90 7.42 -16.13
CA THR A 20 -2.91 7.12 -17.59
C THR A 20 -2.73 5.64 -17.94
N GLY A 21 -2.55 4.77 -16.94
CA GLY A 21 -2.37 3.33 -17.13
C GLY A 21 -0.92 2.87 -17.30
N MET A 22 0.07 3.75 -17.11
CA MET A 22 1.47 3.34 -17.17
C MET A 22 1.80 2.33 -16.04
N SER A 23 2.57 1.30 -16.38
CA SER A 23 3.00 0.29 -15.41
C SER A 23 4.10 0.81 -14.49
N TYR A 24 4.16 0.27 -13.27
CA TYR A 24 5.18 0.66 -12.28
C TYR A 24 6.61 0.53 -12.84
N GLY A 25 6.93 -0.55 -13.56
CA GLY A 25 8.23 -0.74 -14.19
C GLY A 25 8.59 0.26 -15.30
N ARG A 26 7.60 0.82 -16.00
CA ARG A 26 7.87 1.92 -16.97
C ARG A 26 8.10 3.25 -16.25
N ILE A 27 7.28 3.54 -15.24
CA ILE A 27 7.45 4.75 -14.41
C ILE A 27 8.80 4.72 -13.69
N ALA A 28 9.15 3.59 -13.07
CA ALA A 28 10.41 3.38 -12.36
C ALA A 28 11.63 3.68 -13.24
N ARG A 29 11.64 3.15 -14.48
CA ARG A 29 12.68 3.44 -15.48
C ARG A 29 12.74 4.92 -15.85
N LYS A 30 11.59 5.58 -16.01
CA LYS A 30 11.51 7.02 -16.34
C LYS A 30 12.11 7.90 -15.26
N PHE A 31 11.91 7.57 -13.98
CA PHE A 31 12.41 8.36 -12.85
C PHE A 31 13.73 7.85 -12.25
N GLY A 32 14.29 6.76 -12.79
CA GLY A 32 15.53 6.15 -12.29
C GLY A 32 15.42 5.63 -10.85
N CYS A 33 14.26 5.10 -10.45
CA CYS A 33 14.00 4.57 -9.11
C CYS A 33 13.46 3.14 -9.14
N SER A 34 13.24 2.53 -7.97
CA SER A 34 12.73 1.15 -7.90
C SER A 34 11.21 1.08 -8.11
N GLU A 35 10.70 -0.04 -8.64
CA GLU A 35 9.25 -0.27 -8.75
C GLU A 35 8.54 -0.20 -7.39
N SER A 36 9.20 -0.68 -6.32
CA SER A 36 8.67 -0.57 -4.96
C SER A 36 8.49 0.88 -4.54
N THR A 37 9.43 1.77 -4.91
CA THR A 37 9.30 3.21 -4.65
C THR A 37 8.06 3.78 -5.35
N VAL A 38 7.88 3.47 -6.64
CA VAL A 38 6.71 3.91 -7.41
C VAL A 38 5.42 3.38 -6.78
N TYR A 39 5.35 2.08 -6.49
CA TYR A 39 4.19 1.46 -5.83
C TYR A 39 3.84 2.18 -4.53
N TRP A 40 4.82 2.44 -3.67
CA TRP A 40 4.59 3.15 -2.40
C TRP A 40 4.09 4.58 -2.61
N LYS A 41 4.55 5.29 -3.64
CA LYS A 41 4.06 6.64 -3.97
C LYS A 41 2.63 6.61 -4.49
N CYS A 42 2.33 5.71 -5.42
CA CYS A 42 0.97 5.54 -5.92
C CYS A 42 0.01 5.13 -4.80
N LEU A 43 0.40 4.19 -3.93
CA LEU A 43 -0.43 3.76 -2.81
C LEU A 43 -0.70 4.91 -1.82
N ALA A 44 0.31 5.72 -1.50
CA ALA A 44 0.16 6.85 -0.59
C ALA A 44 -0.67 8.00 -1.18
N LEU A 45 -0.65 8.17 -2.51
CA LEU A 45 -1.42 9.20 -3.22
C LEU A 45 -2.78 8.69 -3.74
N GLY A 46 -3.14 7.42 -3.51
CA GLY A 46 -4.36 6.83 -4.04
C GLY A 46 -4.39 6.64 -5.57
N ALA A 47 -3.25 6.76 -6.25
CA ALA A 47 -3.18 6.73 -7.70
C ALA A 47 -3.40 5.31 -8.27
N GLU A 48 -4.46 5.14 -9.04
CA GLU A 48 -4.90 3.88 -9.63
C GLU A 48 -4.86 3.93 -11.16
N PRO A 49 -4.68 2.81 -11.87
CA PRO A 49 -4.81 2.79 -13.33
C PRO A 49 -6.29 2.94 -13.74
N PRO A 50 -6.58 3.28 -15.01
CA PRO A 50 -7.95 3.54 -15.48
C PRO A 50 -8.86 2.29 -15.44
N SER A 51 -8.26 1.09 -15.41
CA SER A 51 -8.98 -0.17 -15.24
C SER A 51 -8.29 -0.96 -14.13
N PRO A 52 -8.58 -0.63 -12.86
CA PRO A 52 -7.97 -1.32 -11.74
C PRO A 52 -8.45 -2.77 -11.66
N GLN A 53 -7.56 -3.67 -11.22
CA GLN A 53 -7.95 -5.05 -10.95
C GLN A 53 -9.02 -5.09 -9.85
N PRO A 54 -10.01 -6.00 -9.95
CA PRO A 54 -11.04 -6.17 -8.93
C PRO A 54 -10.43 -6.43 -7.55
N LEU A 55 -11.07 -5.89 -6.52
CA LEU A 55 -10.68 -6.17 -5.14
C LEU A 55 -11.04 -7.62 -4.79
N THR A 56 -10.05 -8.42 -4.42
CA THR A 56 -10.32 -9.74 -3.84
C THR A 56 -10.77 -9.57 -2.39
N ALA A 57 -12.03 -9.88 -2.11
CA ALA A 57 -12.65 -9.70 -0.79
C ALA A 57 -12.00 -10.54 0.33
N ARG A 58 -11.29 -11.62 -0.01
CA ARG A 58 -10.69 -12.54 0.97
C ARG A 58 -9.24 -12.87 0.62
N ALA A 59 -8.40 -12.94 1.64
CA ALA A 59 -7.07 -13.54 1.52
C ALA A 59 -7.22 -15.03 1.16
N LEU A 60 -6.93 -15.39 -0.08
CA LEU A 60 -6.98 -16.79 -0.55
C LEU A 60 -5.72 -17.55 -0.11
N GLY A 61 -5.89 -18.61 0.70
CA GLY A 61 -4.79 -19.48 1.14
C GLY A 61 -4.40 -19.30 2.62
N PRO A 62 -3.26 -19.88 3.03
CA PRO A 62 -2.87 -19.94 4.45
C PRO A 62 -2.54 -18.56 5.03
N ALA A 63 -2.81 -18.40 6.33
CA ALA A 63 -2.57 -17.16 7.08
C ALA A 63 -1.08 -16.78 7.14
N VAL A 64 -0.19 -17.78 7.10
CA VAL A 64 1.26 -17.61 7.00
C VAL A 64 1.72 -18.29 5.71
N ALA A 65 2.54 -17.59 4.91
CA ALA A 65 3.11 -18.08 3.67
C ALA A 65 4.62 -17.82 3.61
N ILE A 66 5.38 -18.66 2.92
CA ILE A 66 6.81 -18.44 2.69
C ILE A 66 7.00 -17.68 1.38
N ARG A 67 7.78 -16.59 1.41
CA ARG A 67 8.23 -15.86 0.21
C ARG A 67 9.71 -15.56 0.34
N ASN A 68 10.49 -15.97 -0.65
CA ASN A 68 11.96 -15.82 -0.66
C ASN A 68 12.60 -16.36 0.64
N GLY A 69 12.14 -17.53 1.11
CA GLY A 69 12.63 -18.17 2.33
C GLY A 69 12.25 -17.48 3.64
N ARG A 70 11.36 -16.48 3.63
CA ARG A 70 10.89 -15.76 4.82
C ARG A 70 9.39 -15.97 5.03
N GLU A 71 9.00 -16.14 6.28
CA GLU A 71 7.59 -16.16 6.68
C GLU A 71 6.94 -14.79 6.51
N ILE A 72 5.76 -14.79 5.88
CA ILE A 72 4.90 -13.63 5.70
C ILE A 72 3.53 -13.96 6.27
N ARG A 73 3.15 -13.19 7.30
CA ARG A 73 1.83 -13.26 7.91
C ARG A 73 0.86 -12.32 7.20
N ARG A 74 -0.22 -12.87 6.63
CA ARG A 74 -1.29 -12.11 5.98
C ARG A 74 -2.14 -11.37 7.01
N PHE A 75 -2.75 -10.25 6.61
CA PHE A 75 -3.77 -9.58 7.43
C PHE A 75 -5.10 -10.33 7.33
N THR A 76 -5.74 -10.55 8.47
CA THR A 76 -7.11 -11.09 8.56
C THR A 76 -8.13 -9.96 8.60
N ALA A 77 -9.41 -10.28 8.42
CA ALA A 77 -10.50 -9.32 8.62
C ALA A 77 -10.53 -8.78 10.06
N GLU A 78 -10.16 -9.61 11.04
CA GLU A 78 -10.04 -9.22 12.45
C GLU A 78 -8.88 -8.24 12.66
N ASP A 79 -7.73 -8.47 12.01
CA ASP A 79 -6.61 -7.52 12.04
C ASP A 79 -7.06 -6.15 11.46
N ASP A 80 -7.79 -6.17 10.35
CA ASP A 80 -8.27 -4.94 9.69
C ASP A 80 -9.27 -4.19 10.57
N ALA A 81 -10.26 -4.89 11.13
CA ALA A 81 -11.23 -4.30 12.04
C ALA A 81 -10.55 -3.65 13.26
N LYS A 82 -9.54 -4.33 13.82
CA LYS A 82 -8.73 -3.78 14.91
C LYS A 82 -7.93 -2.55 14.49
N LEU A 83 -7.32 -2.57 13.30
CA LEU A 83 -6.59 -1.42 12.77
C LEU A 83 -7.48 -0.21 12.57
N LEU A 84 -8.65 -0.38 11.94
CA LEU A 84 -9.61 0.70 11.69
C LEU A 84 -10.17 1.27 13.01
N ALA A 85 -10.48 0.41 13.99
CA ALA A 85 -10.91 0.87 15.30
C ALA A 85 -9.82 1.73 15.99
N MET A 86 -8.57 1.25 16.00
CA MET A 86 -7.46 2.01 16.58
C MET A 86 -7.16 3.31 15.80
N GLU A 87 -7.39 3.34 14.49
CA GLU A 87 -7.22 4.54 13.67
C GLU A 87 -8.30 5.57 13.97
N ALA A 88 -9.56 5.14 14.11
CA ALA A 88 -10.67 6.00 14.53
C ALA A 88 -10.46 6.58 15.94
N GLU A 89 -9.78 5.84 16.83
CA GLU A 89 -9.34 6.34 18.14
C GLU A 89 -8.13 7.30 18.07
N GLY A 90 -7.56 7.55 16.89
CA GLY A 90 -6.39 8.40 16.69
C GLY A 90 -5.07 7.80 17.21
N LYS A 91 -4.98 6.47 17.36
CA LYS A 91 -3.74 5.83 17.82
C LYS A 91 -2.61 6.04 16.82
N ARG A 92 -1.37 6.06 17.32
CA ARG A 92 -0.18 6.15 16.47
C ARG A 92 0.10 4.79 15.83
N ILE A 93 0.65 4.81 14.61
CA ILE A 93 1.04 3.58 13.87
C ILE A 93 1.93 2.66 14.72
N ALA A 94 2.84 3.21 15.53
CA ALA A 94 3.71 2.42 16.39
C ALA A 94 2.94 1.61 17.46
N ASP A 95 1.85 2.17 18.00
CA ASP A 95 1.02 1.51 19.00
C ASP A 95 0.15 0.44 18.36
N MET A 96 -0.40 0.70 17.17
CA MET A 96 -1.08 -0.31 16.36
C MET A 96 -0.15 -1.48 16.03
N ALA A 97 1.07 -1.18 15.59
CA ALA A 97 2.09 -2.18 15.27
C ALA A 97 2.41 -3.07 16.47
N ARG A 98 2.56 -2.48 17.68
CA ARG A 98 2.74 -3.23 18.92
C ARG A 98 1.52 -4.10 19.25
N ALA A 99 0.31 -3.55 19.12
CA ALA A 99 -0.94 -4.25 19.42
C ALA A 99 -1.24 -5.44 18.50
N LEU A 100 -0.69 -5.45 17.28
CA LEU A 100 -0.81 -6.56 16.32
C LEU A 100 0.44 -7.44 16.26
N GLY A 101 1.54 -7.07 16.92
CA GLY A 101 2.83 -7.75 16.78
C GLY A 101 3.37 -7.69 15.33
N ARG A 102 3.24 -6.54 14.67
CA ARG A 102 3.67 -6.31 13.28
C ARG A 102 4.67 -5.16 13.20
N GLN A 103 5.35 -5.04 12.07
CA GLN A 103 6.20 -3.88 11.81
C GLN A 103 5.36 -2.66 11.44
N SER A 104 5.76 -1.46 11.90
CA SER A 104 5.08 -0.19 11.61
C SER A 104 4.89 0.07 10.12
N ASN A 105 5.89 -0.26 9.29
CA ASN A 105 5.78 -0.10 7.84
C ASN A 105 4.70 -1.01 7.24
N SER A 106 4.55 -2.23 7.78
CA SER A 106 3.50 -3.15 7.36
C SER A 106 2.10 -2.65 7.74
N VAL A 107 1.96 -2.03 8.92
CA VAL A 107 0.70 -1.41 9.34
C VAL A 107 0.37 -0.21 8.47
N ARG A 108 1.33 0.68 8.22
CA ARG A 108 1.16 1.85 7.33
C ARG A 108 0.71 1.42 5.93
N ALA A 109 1.36 0.42 5.34
CA ALA A 109 0.95 -0.13 4.04
C ALA A 109 -0.49 -0.64 4.07
N ARG A 110 -0.89 -1.29 5.17
CA ARG A 110 -2.23 -1.86 5.31
C ARG A 110 -3.30 -0.77 5.41
N LEU A 111 -3.10 0.26 6.23
CA LEU A 111 -4.04 1.37 6.36
C LEU A 111 -4.28 2.07 5.01
N MET A 112 -3.22 2.41 4.27
CA MET A 112 -3.38 3.00 2.93
C MET A 112 -4.09 2.05 1.95
N THR A 113 -3.90 0.74 2.09
CA THR A 113 -4.62 -0.26 1.29
C THR A 113 -6.10 -0.28 1.64
N LEU A 114 -6.47 -0.19 2.93
CA LEU A 114 -7.86 -0.16 3.39
C LEU A 114 -8.55 1.14 2.95
N ALA A 115 -7.93 2.30 3.13
CA ALA A 115 -8.45 3.59 2.65
C ALA A 115 -8.70 3.56 1.13
N ARG A 116 -7.82 2.93 0.37
CA ARG A 116 -8.00 2.75 -1.08
C ARG A 116 -9.14 1.79 -1.42
N HIS A 117 -9.40 0.77 -0.60
CA HIS A 117 -10.54 -0.12 -0.80
C HIS A 117 -11.85 0.60 -0.49
N GLU A 118 -11.88 1.41 0.57
CA GLU A 118 -13.01 2.27 0.94
C GLU A 118 -13.34 3.27 -0.18
N ALA A 119 -12.34 4.02 -0.66
CA ALA A 119 -12.53 4.96 -1.77
C ALA A 119 -13.07 4.30 -3.06
N ARG A 120 -12.67 3.05 -3.34
CA ARG A 120 -13.22 2.27 -4.47
C ARG A 120 -14.65 1.82 -4.23
N ALA A 121 -15.01 1.51 -2.98
CA ALA A 121 -16.37 1.11 -2.63
C ALA A 121 -17.33 2.30 -2.68
N GLU A 122 -16.88 3.52 -2.35
CA GLU A 122 -17.66 4.75 -2.47
C GLU A 122 -17.91 5.16 -3.93
N ALA A 123 -17.00 4.82 -4.85
CA ALA A 123 -17.08 5.18 -6.26
C ALA A 123 -17.83 4.17 -7.15
N ALA A 124 -18.23 3.02 -6.61
CA ALA A 124 -18.90 1.91 -7.32
C ALA A 124 -20.41 1.95 -7.14
#